data_AF-W9HPV2-F1
#
_entry.id   AF-W9HPV2-F1
#
_cell.length_a   1.000
_cell.length_b   1.000
_cell.length_c   1.000
_cell.angle_alpha   90.00
_cell.angle_beta   90.00
_cell.angle_gamma   90.00
#
_symmetry.space_group_name_H-M   'P 1'
#
loop_
_entity.id
_entity.type
_entity.pdbx_description
1 polymer ?
#
loop_
_entity_poly.entity_id
_entity_poly.type
_entity_poly.pdbx_seq_one_letter_code
_entity_poly.pdbx_strand_id
1 'polypeptide(L)'
;MSFYRTTAKSGATATSNSLNGVIAGKTISDSESTASIEWNDGEESWEAEFALQFYQPEIVYDYWDAKRGGREGATQFDLYHIFAILDHGSMSDNSRRRAKKLVYKIQWVGYDEKDHSWEPAAKIAGLVPKMKEEYDEVHGLLTLRDSTT
;
A
#
# COMPACT_ATOMS: atom_id res chain seq x y z
N MET A 1 -11.43 -11.82 -0.39
CA MET A 1 -10.16 -11.97 -1.15
C MET A 1 -10.39 -11.56 -2.59
N SER A 2 -10.00 -10.34 -2.98
CA SER A 2 -9.80 -10.04 -4.41
C SER A 2 -8.32 -10.12 -4.70
N PHE A 3 -7.91 -11.30 -5.17
CA PHE A 3 -6.65 -11.49 -5.86
C PHE A 3 -6.87 -11.06 -7.32
N TYR A 4 -6.23 -9.98 -7.76
CA TYR A 4 -6.07 -9.75 -9.19
C TYR A 4 -4.80 -10.46 -9.64
N ARG A 5 -5.01 -11.66 -10.19
CA ARG A 5 -4.01 -12.41 -10.94
C ARG A 5 -3.78 -11.66 -12.25
N THR A 6 -2.68 -10.92 -12.36
CA THR A 6 -2.29 -10.38 -13.67
C THR A 6 -1.87 -11.55 -14.56
N THR A 7 -2.61 -11.77 -15.65
CA THR A 7 -2.08 -12.57 -16.76
C THR A 7 -1.15 -11.65 -17.53
N ALA A 8 0.10 -11.55 -17.07
CA ALA A 8 1.18 -11.06 -17.91
C ALA A 8 1.27 -12.02 -19.11
N LYS A 9 0.90 -11.55 -20.30
CA LYS A 9 1.30 -12.22 -21.53
C LYS A 9 2.81 -12.17 -21.58
N SER A 10 3.42 -13.33 -21.39
CA SER A 10 4.85 -13.58 -21.53
C SER A 10 5.36 -13.03 -22.85
N GLY A 11 6.37 -12.15 -22.80
CA GLY A 11 7.03 -11.69 -24.00
C GLY A 11 7.91 -10.46 -23.85
N ALA A 12 8.66 -10.29 -22.75
CA ALA A 12 9.78 -9.36 -22.74
C ALA A 12 10.87 -9.91 -21.83
N THR A 13 11.98 -10.30 -22.46
CA THR A 13 13.23 -10.67 -21.80
C THR A 13 13.71 -9.51 -20.94
N ALA A 14 13.71 -9.70 -19.62
CA ALA A 14 14.38 -8.81 -18.68
C ALA A 14 15.91 -8.97 -18.87
N THR A 15 16.47 -8.21 -19.82
CA THR A 15 17.91 -8.01 -19.87
C THR A 15 18.26 -6.99 -18.80
N SER A 16 19.01 -7.42 -17.80
CA SER A 16 19.60 -6.53 -16.79
C SER A 16 20.36 -5.41 -17.49
N ASN A 17 19.96 -4.16 -17.29
CA ASN A 17 20.85 -3.03 -17.50
C ASN A 17 20.44 -1.88 -16.59
N SER A 18 21.34 -1.63 -15.63
CA SER A 18 21.74 -0.32 -15.13
C SER A 18 20.69 0.79 -15.14
N LEU A 19 20.24 1.15 -13.92
CA LEU A 19 19.58 2.40 -13.55
C LEU A 19 20.32 3.62 -14.14
N ASN A 20 19.94 4.04 -15.34
CA ASN A 20 20.29 5.33 -15.94
C ASN A 20 19.24 5.66 -17.01
N GLY A 21 18.11 6.18 -16.57
CA GLY A 21 17.07 6.71 -17.45
C GLY A 21 16.30 7.78 -16.70
N VAL A 22 16.51 9.04 -17.06
CA VAL A 22 15.72 10.18 -16.56
C VAL A 22 14.29 9.98 -17.07
N ILE A 23 13.36 9.62 -16.19
CA ILE A 23 11.94 9.41 -16.54
C ILE A 23 11.26 10.78 -16.54
N ALA A 24 10.83 11.28 -17.70
CA ALA A 24 10.09 12.54 -17.84
C ALA A 24 8.63 12.25 -18.21
N GLY A 25 7.72 12.71 -17.35
CA GLY A 25 6.27 12.56 -17.50
C GLY A 25 5.72 11.40 -16.67
N LYS A 26 4.84 11.69 -15.72
CA LYS A 26 4.01 10.70 -15.02
C LYS A 26 2.62 11.28 -14.82
N THR A 27 1.57 10.59 -15.25
CA THR A 27 0.19 11.07 -15.20
C THR A 27 -0.71 10.04 -14.54
N ILE A 28 -1.08 10.24 -13.29
CA ILE A 28 -1.99 9.33 -12.57
C ILE A 28 -3.43 9.51 -13.12
N SER A 29 -4.22 8.44 -13.11
CA SER A 29 -5.62 8.43 -13.58
C SER A 29 -6.60 8.47 -12.41
N ASP A 30 -7.76 9.10 -12.60
CA ASP A 30 -8.77 9.27 -11.54
C ASP A 30 -9.71 8.05 -11.40
N SER A 31 -9.65 7.06 -12.29
CA SER A 31 -10.73 6.06 -12.45
C SER A 31 -10.46 4.67 -11.88
N GLU A 32 -9.22 4.29 -11.60
CA GLU A 32 -8.89 2.93 -11.14
C GLU A 32 -7.71 2.99 -10.16
N SER A 33 -7.53 2.00 -9.28
CA SER A 33 -6.32 1.87 -8.41
C SER A 33 -5.03 1.56 -9.21
N THR A 34 -5.03 1.95 -10.48
CA THR A 34 -4.01 1.81 -11.51
C THR A 34 -3.77 3.20 -12.12
N ALA A 35 -2.50 3.55 -12.25
CA ALA A 35 -2.03 4.77 -12.90
C ALA A 35 -1.51 4.41 -14.29
N SER A 36 -1.80 5.25 -15.28
CA SER A 36 -1.10 5.20 -16.56
C SER A 36 0.25 5.91 -16.42
N ILE A 37 1.30 5.39 -17.04
CA ILE A 37 2.62 6.01 -17.07
C ILE A 37 3.02 6.14 -18.53
N GLU A 38 3.21 7.37 -18.98
CA GLU A 38 3.80 7.69 -20.27
C GLU A 38 5.31 7.84 -20.10
N TRP A 39 6.08 7.04 -20.81
CA TRP A 39 7.55 7.07 -20.80
C TRP A 39 8.09 8.03 -21.88
N ASN A 40 9.37 8.42 -21.78
CA ASN A 40 10.01 9.37 -22.71
C ASN A 40 10.02 8.93 -24.18
N ASP A 41 9.85 7.64 -24.45
CA ASP A 41 9.76 7.07 -25.78
C ASP A 41 8.33 7.05 -26.34
N GLY A 42 7.35 7.55 -25.57
CA GLY A 42 5.94 7.59 -25.94
C GLY A 42 5.19 6.29 -25.64
N GLU A 43 5.81 5.33 -24.96
CA GLU A 43 5.13 4.10 -24.52
C GLU A 43 4.27 4.38 -23.29
N GLU A 44 3.06 3.83 -23.26
CA GLU A 44 2.11 3.95 -22.15
C GLU A 44 1.98 2.60 -21.44
N SER A 45 2.32 2.55 -20.15
CA SER A 45 2.13 1.35 -19.33
C SER A 45 1.22 1.62 -18.14
N TRP A 46 0.27 0.73 -17.90
CA TRP A 46 -0.56 0.75 -16.71
C TRP A 46 0.17 0.09 -15.54
N GLU A 47 0.47 0.86 -14.51
CA GLU A 47 1.05 0.35 -13.27
C GLU A 47 0.07 0.53 -12.10
N ALA A 48 0.13 -0.37 -11.11
CA ALA A 48 -0.66 -0.19 -9.90
C ALA A 48 -0.19 1.06 -9.14
N GLU A 49 -1.12 1.82 -8.55
CA GLU A 49 -0.82 2.98 -7.68
C GLU A 49 0.21 2.59 -6.59
N PHE A 50 0.09 1.36 -6.07
CA PHE A 50 1.05 0.74 -5.16
C PHE A 50 2.48 0.69 -5.70
N ALA A 51 2.66 0.28 -6.97
CA ALA A 51 4.00 0.19 -7.56
C ALA A 51 4.60 1.59 -7.70
N LEU A 52 3.82 2.55 -8.19
CA LEU A 52 4.26 3.93 -8.34
C LEU A 52 4.65 4.56 -6.99
N GLN A 53 3.85 4.36 -5.95
CA GLN A 53 4.18 4.82 -4.61
C GLN A 53 5.42 4.12 -4.03
N PHE A 54 5.66 2.85 -4.38
CA PHE A 54 6.83 2.10 -3.92
C PHE A 54 8.14 2.68 -4.43
N TYR A 55 8.23 3.09 -5.70
CA TYR A 55 9.49 3.59 -6.25
C TYR A 55 9.56 5.13 -6.37
N GLN A 56 8.42 5.83 -6.49
CA GLN A 56 8.32 7.29 -6.66
C GLN A 56 7.10 7.87 -5.90
N PRO A 57 7.11 7.85 -4.56
CA PRO A 57 5.98 8.25 -3.73
C PRO A 57 5.54 9.71 -3.94
N GLU A 58 6.50 10.64 -4.09
CA GLU A 58 6.22 12.08 -4.20
C GLU A 58 5.26 12.40 -5.35
N ILE A 59 5.38 11.67 -6.48
CA ILE A 59 4.51 11.90 -7.63
C ILE A 59 3.07 11.50 -7.34
N VAL A 60 2.86 10.45 -6.53
CA VAL A 60 1.52 10.03 -6.11
C VAL A 60 0.90 11.08 -5.20
N TYR A 61 1.68 11.59 -4.25
CA TYR A 61 1.20 12.56 -3.27
C TYR A 61 0.92 13.91 -3.92
N ASP A 62 1.86 14.44 -4.71
CA ASP A 62 1.70 15.71 -5.44
C ASP A 62 0.48 15.68 -6.36
N TYR A 63 0.24 14.56 -7.06
CA TYR A 63 -0.92 14.40 -7.91
C TYR A 63 -2.23 14.51 -7.12
N TRP A 64 -2.35 13.77 -6.02
CA TRP A 64 -3.58 13.77 -5.23
C TRP A 64 -3.78 15.08 -4.47
N ASP A 65 -2.73 15.69 -3.93
CA ASP A 65 -2.79 16.99 -3.26
C ASP A 65 -3.21 18.12 -4.23
N ALA A 66 -2.86 18.01 -5.52
CA ALA A 66 -3.32 18.94 -6.55
C ALA A 66 -4.82 18.80 -6.90
N LYS A 67 -5.46 17.66 -6.57
CA LYS A 67 -6.88 17.43 -6.83
C LYS A 67 -7.74 18.07 -5.75
N ARG A 68 -8.83 18.72 -6.18
CA ARG A 68 -9.81 19.27 -5.25
C ARG A 68 -10.43 18.14 -4.41
N GLY A 69 -10.21 18.18 -3.10
CA GLY A 69 -10.69 17.15 -2.17
C GLY A 69 -9.77 15.92 -2.08
N GLY A 70 -8.55 16.00 -2.60
CA GLY A 70 -7.59 14.90 -2.54
C GLY A 70 -8.03 13.69 -3.37
N ARG A 71 -7.43 12.54 -3.05
CA ARG A 71 -7.76 11.25 -3.64
C ARG A 71 -9.23 10.87 -3.43
N GLU A 72 -9.73 11.02 -2.22
CA GLU A 72 -11.12 10.69 -1.89
C GLU A 72 -12.10 11.56 -2.70
N GLY A 73 -11.86 12.86 -2.78
CA GLY A 73 -12.69 13.77 -3.56
C GLY A 73 -12.67 13.50 -5.06
N ALA A 74 -11.51 13.12 -5.61
CA ALA A 74 -11.34 12.82 -7.02
C ALA A 74 -11.97 11.48 -7.43
N THR A 75 -11.79 10.44 -6.61
CA THR A 75 -12.22 9.07 -6.95
C THR A 75 -13.62 8.73 -6.43
N GLN A 76 -14.06 9.37 -5.34
CA GLN A 76 -15.28 9.02 -4.58
C GLN A 76 -15.31 7.56 -4.11
N PHE A 77 -14.14 6.90 -4.08
CA PHE A 77 -14.04 5.51 -3.67
C PHE A 77 -13.83 5.41 -2.16
N ASP A 78 -14.69 4.63 -1.50
CA ASP A 78 -14.55 4.20 -0.11
C ASP A 78 -13.70 2.92 0.00
N LEU A 79 -12.68 2.80 -0.87
CA LEU A 79 -11.78 1.65 -0.94
C LEU A 79 -10.35 2.10 -0.64
N TYR A 80 -9.81 1.57 0.46
CA TYR A 80 -8.46 1.84 0.93
C TYR A 80 -7.63 0.57 0.92
N HIS A 81 -6.45 0.63 0.31
CA HIS A 81 -5.49 -0.46 0.29
C HIS A 81 -4.35 -0.15 1.26
N ILE A 82 -3.93 -1.17 2.02
CA ILE A 82 -2.76 -1.06 2.90
C ILE A 82 -1.52 -1.08 2.01
N PHE A 83 -0.70 -0.06 2.13
CA PHE A 83 0.60 0.01 1.48
C PHE A 83 1.66 -0.70 2.34
N ALA A 84 1.74 -0.35 3.63
CA ALA A 84 2.69 -0.94 4.56
C ALA A 84 2.19 -0.93 6.02
N ILE A 85 2.67 -1.90 6.80
CA ILE A 85 2.62 -1.86 8.26
C ILE A 85 3.93 -1.22 8.74
N LEU A 86 3.84 -0.07 9.38
CA LEU A 86 5.00 0.75 9.76
C LEU A 86 5.47 0.47 11.19
N ASP A 87 4.53 0.26 12.10
CA ASP A 87 4.82 0.11 13.53
C ASP A 87 3.70 -0.67 14.23
N HIS A 88 3.94 -1.10 15.46
CA HIS A 88 2.95 -1.76 16.30
C HIS A 88 2.95 -1.20 17.73
N GLY A 89 1.80 -1.32 18.38
CA GLY A 89 1.60 -0.77 19.71
C GLY A 89 0.46 -1.44 20.45
N SER A 90 0.16 -0.93 21.64
CA SER A 90 -0.92 -1.45 22.45
C SER A 90 -1.87 -0.32 22.83
N MET A 91 -3.14 -0.45 22.43
CA MET A 91 -4.17 0.50 22.81
C MET A 91 -4.81 0.06 24.12
N SER A 92 -4.81 0.97 25.09
CA SER A 92 -5.52 0.80 26.36
C SER A 92 -7.01 0.97 26.09
N ASP A 93 -7.80 -0.06 26.39
CA ASP A 93 -9.21 0.14 26.62
C ASP A 93 -9.33 0.80 28.00
N ASN A 94 -10.02 1.94 28.11
CA ASN A 94 -10.17 2.69 29.37
C ASN A 94 -10.74 1.83 30.54
N SER A 95 -11.23 0.64 30.23
CA SER A 95 -11.48 -0.42 31.20
C SER A 95 -10.17 -1.03 31.73
N ARG A 96 -9.82 -0.70 32.98
CA ARG A 96 -8.69 -1.29 33.75
C ARG A 96 -8.70 -2.83 33.84
N ARG A 97 -9.78 -3.49 33.40
CA ARG A 97 -9.96 -4.95 33.45
C ARG A 97 -9.74 -5.64 32.10
N ARG A 98 -9.56 -4.92 31.00
CA ARG A 98 -9.40 -5.53 29.68
C ARG A 98 -7.93 -5.53 29.28
N ALA A 99 -7.47 -6.65 28.73
CA ALA A 99 -6.14 -6.74 28.14
C ALA A 99 -5.96 -5.66 27.06
N LYS A 100 -4.76 -5.08 26.98
CA LYS A 100 -4.42 -4.12 25.93
C LYS A 100 -4.55 -4.80 24.57
N LYS A 101 -5.11 -4.08 23.59
CA LYS A 101 -5.30 -4.61 22.24
C LYS A 101 -4.12 -4.21 21.35
N LEU A 102 -3.59 -5.17 20.58
CA LEU A 102 -2.56 -4.92 19.57
C LEU A 102 -3.15 -4.03 18.46
N VAL A 103 -2.41 -2.99 18.11
CA VAL A 103 -2.72 -2.05 17.02
C VAL A 103 -1.48 -1.89 16.15
N TYR A 104 -1.68 -1.60 14.86
CA TYR A 104 -0.63 -1.34 13.90
C TYR A 104 -0.75 0.06 13.34
N LYS A 105 0.38 0.74 13.10
CA LYS A 105 0.42 1.98 12.33
C LYS A 105 0.49 1.63 10.85
N ILE A 106 -0.45 2.15 10.08
CA ILE A 106 -0.67 1.80 8.67
C ILE A 106 -0.32 2.97 7.76
N GLN A 107 0.41 2.66 6.69
CA GLN A 107 0.50 3.50 5.49
C GLN A 107 -0.54 3.04 4.47
N TRP A 108 -1.24 3.99 3.87
CA TRP A 108 -2.28 3.75 2.89
C TRP A 108 -1.77 4.03 1.47
N VAL A 109 -2.26 3.25 0.50
CA VAL A 109 -1.97 3.50 -0.91
C VAL A 109 -2.59 4.85 -1.32
N GLY A 110 -1.79 5.73 -1.91
CA GLY A 110 -2.23 7.05 -2.37
C GLY A 110 -2.21 8.15 -1.32
N TYR A 111 -1.77 7.85 -0.09
CA TYR A 111 -1.74 8.81 1.00
C TYR A 111 -0.35 8.89 1.63
N ASP A 112 0.02 10.09 2.07
CA ASP A 112 1.33 10.36 2.65
C ASP A 112 1.35 10.12 4.17
N GLU A 113 2.43 10.53 4.81
CA GLU A 113 2.65 10.30 6.24
C GLU A 113 1.64 10.98 7.17
N LYS A 114 0.99 12.06 6.72
CA LYS A 114 -0.02 12.82 7.47
C LYS A 114 -1.29 12.00 7.71
N ASP A 115 -1.53 11.03 6.85
CA ASP A 115 -2.74 10.19 6.83
C ASP A 115 -2.51 8.81 7.45
N HIS A 116 -1.33 8.56 8.01
CA HIS A 116 -1.06 7.34 8.75
C HIS A 116 -2.03 7.17 9.92
N SER A 117 -2.66 6.00 10.03
CA SER A 117 -3.60 5.70 11.10
C SER A 117 -3.20 4.46 11.91
N TRP A 118 -3.66 4.41 13.16
CA TRP A 118 -3.51 3.23 14.02
C TRP A 118 -4.74 2.34 13.89
N GLU A 119 -4.55 1.13 13.39
CA GLU A 119 -5.63 0.18 13.09
C GLU A 119 -5.55 -1.07 13.99
N PRO A 120 -6.70 -1.61 14.44
CA PRO A 120 -6.71 -2.85 15.23
C PRO A 120 -6.11 -4.03 14.47
N ALA A 121 -5.27 -4.84 15.14
CA ALA A 121 -4.66 -6.02 14.53
C ALA A 121 -5.69 -7.01 13.94
N ALA A 122 -6.88 -7.10 14.53
CA ALA A 122 -7.98 -7.91 14.03
C ALA A 122 -8.53 -7.41 12.68
N LYS A 123 -8.58 -6.10 12.46
CA LYS A 123 -8.95 -5.51 11.16
C LYS A 123 -7.91 -5.88 10.11
N ILE A 124 -6.63 -5.73 10.44
CA ILE A 124 -5.51 -6.03 9.52
C ILE A 124 -5.45 -7.52 9.16
N ALA A 125 -5.71 -8.42 10.11
CA ALA A 125 -5.78 -9.86 9.85
C ALA A 125 -6.86 -10.24 8.82
N GLY A 126 -7.98 -9.51 8.78
CA GLY A 126 -9.03 -9.73 7.79
C GLY A 126 -8.72 -9.15 6.41
N LEU A 127 -7.93 -8.06 6.35
CA LEU A 127 -7.62 -7.36 5.10
C LEU A 127 -6.40 -7.95 4.39
N VAL A 128 -5.29 -8.12 5.11
CA VAL A 128 -3.97 -8.49 4.56
C VAL A 128 -3.26 -9.51 5.46
N PRO A 129 -3.82 -10.75 5.59
CA PRO A 129 -3.31 -11.74 6.55
C PRO A 129 -1.82 -12.07 6.36
N LYS A 130 -1.35 -12.18 5.11
CA LYS A 130 0.05 -12.50 4.80
C LYS A 130 1.02 -11.39 5.22
N MET A 131 0.72 -10.13 4.87
CA MET A 131 1.55 -8.98 5.25
C MET A 131 1.62 -8.85 6.78
N LYS A 132 0.52 -9.12 7.47
CA LYS A 132 0.49 -9.15 8.93
C LYS A 132 1.38 -10.26 9.50
N GLU A 133 1.27 -11.48 8.98
CA GLU A 133 2.06 -12.62 9.43
C GLU A 133 3.56 -12.37 9.27
N GLU A 134 3.98 -11.89 8.09
CA GLU A 134 5.38 -11.52 7.81
C GLU A 134 5.87 -10.42 8.78
N TYR A 135 5.04 -9.39 9.02
CA TYR A 135 5.37 -8.35 9.98
C TYR A 135 5.51 -8.91 11.40
N ASP A 136 4.58 -9.77 11.83
CA ASP A 136 4.59 -10.37 13.17
C ASP A 136 5.79 -11.29 13.37
N GLU A 137 6.19 -12.05 12.37
CA GLU A 137 7.38 -12.90 12.41
C GLU A 137 8.64 -12.07 12.63
N VAL A 138 8.83 -11.03 11.81
CA VAL A 138 10.00 -10.14 11.88
C VAL A 138 10.08 -9.39 13.21
N HIS A 139 8.93 -9.05 13.80
CA HIS A 139 8.85 -8.28 15.05
C HIS A 139 8.62 -9.14 16.30
N GLY A 140 8.63 -10.47 16.18
CA GLY A 140 8.46 -11.39 17.32
C GLY A 140 7.08 -11.32 17.99
N LEU A 141 6.04 -10.98 17.23
CA LEU A 141 4.65 -10.87 17.69
C LEU A 141 3.84 -12.15 17.52
N LEU A 142 4.43 -13.19 16.91
CA LEU A 142 3.80 -14.51 16.80
C LEU A 142 3.47 -15.04 18.19
N THR A 143 2.19 -15.36 18.42
CA THR A 143 1.81 -16.01 19.67
C THR A 143 2.23 -17.47 19.61
N LEU A 144 2.80 -18.00 20.70
CA LEU A 144 3.27 -19.40 20.85
C LEU A 144 2.20 -20.49 20.57
N ARG A 145 1.00 -20.11 20.13
CA ARG A 145 -0.13 -20.99 19.81
C ARG A 145 -0.15 -21.43 18.35
N ASP A 146 0.57 -20.71 17.49
CA ASP A 146 0.47 -20.87 16.04
C ASP A 146 1.60 -21.75 15.45
N SER A 147 2.56 -22.20 16.27
CA SER A 147 3.70 -23.03 15.86
C SER A 147 3.46 -24.54 15.91
N THR A 148 2.21 -25.00 15.79
CA THR A 148 1.91 -26.44 15.72
C THR A 148 0.89 -26.74 14.63
N THR A 149 1.36 -27.12 13.45
CA THR A 149 0.71 -28.11 12.57
C THR A 149 1.79 -28.76 11.70
#